data_AF-A0A699TB41-F1
#
_entry.id   AF-A0A699TB41-F1
#
_cell.length_a   1.000
_cell.length_b   1.000
_cell.length_c   1.000
_cell.angle_alpha   90.00
_cell.angle_beta   90.00
_cell.angle_gamma   90.00
#
_symmetry.space_group_name_H-M   'P 1'
#
loop_
_entity.id
_entity.type
_entity.pdbx_description
1 polymer ?
#
loop_
_entity_poly.entity_id
_entity_poly.type
_entity_poly.pdbx_seq_one_letter_code
_entity_poly.pdbx_strand_id
1 'polypeptide(L)' 'MMGKISFFLGLQISQNPRGIFINQSKYALESLKKYGFESCDPVDTPMVEKSKLDEDREGKAVDPSHYHGMIGTLLYR' A
#
# COMPACT_ATOMS: atom_id res chain seq x y z
N MET A 1 -23.73 -8.22 -22.82
CA MET A 1 -23.80 -7.37 -21.61
C MET A 1 -22.57 -7.65 -20.76
N MET A 2 -21.84 -6.62 -20.34
CA MET A 2 -20.72 -6.76 -19.38
C MET A 2 -21.31 -7.05 -17.99
N GLY A 3 -20.80 -8.06 -17.29
CA GLY A 3 -21.25 -8.41 -15.93
C GLY A 3 -20.80 -7.38 -14.88
N LYS A 4 -21.29 -7.55 -13.63
CA LYS A 4 -20.83 -6.72 -12.50
C LYS A 4 -19.33 -6.92 -12.24
N ILE A 5 -18.62 -5.82 -12.04
CA ILE A 5 -17.18 -5.84 -11.72
C ILE A 5 -17.05 -6.11 -10.22
N SER A 6 -16.37 -7.21 -9.87
CA SER A 6 -16.12 -7.58 -8.46
C SER A 6 -14.73 -7.20 -7.98
N PHE A 7 -13.76 -7.07 -8.90
CA PHE A 7 -12.39 -6.64 -8.61
C PHE A 7 -11.84 -5.77 -9.74
N PHE A 8 -11.10 -4.72 -9.37
CA PHE A 8 -10.37 -3.86 -10.31
C PHE A 8 -9.13 -3.29 -9.64
N LEU A 9 -7.95 -3.45 -10.26
CA LEU A 9 -6.67 -2.94 -9.72
C LEU A 9 -6.40 -3.36 -8.25
N GLY A 10 -6.81 -4.57 -7.85
CA GLY A 10 -6.68 -5.04 -6.46
C GLY A 10 -7.75 -4.53 -5.50
N LEU A 11 -8.62 -3.64 -5.96
CA LEU A 11 -9.77 -3.12 -5.22
C LEU A 11 -10.95 -4.06 -5.38
N GLN A 12 -11.57 -4.45 -4.27
CA GLN A 12 -12.82 -5.18 -4.29
C GLN A 12 -13.97 -4.19 -4.46
N ILE A 13 -14.86 -4.48 -5.41
CA ILE A 13 -15.97 -3.61 -5.79
C ILE A 13 -17.29 -4.32 -5.47
N SER A 14 -18.17 -3.64 -4.75
CA SER A 14 -19.53 -4.10 -4.46
C SER A 14 -20.54 -3.08 -4.98
N GLN A 15 -21.37 -3.49 -5.94
CA GLN A 15 -22.35 -2.64 -6.62
C GLN A 15 -23.78 -3.02 -6.21
N ASN A 16 -24.48 -2.11 -5.53
CA ASN A 16 -25.86 -2.27 -5.10
C ASN A 16 -26.70 -1.01 -5.41
N PRO A 17 -28.04 -1.01 -5.23
CA PRO A 17 -28.88 0.14 -5.56
C PRO A 17 -28.56 1.43 -4.78
N ARG A 18 -27.86 1.34 -3.65
CA ARG A 18 -27.43 2.50 -2.85
C ARG A 18 -26.11 3.10 -3.36
N GLY A 19 -25.37 2.39 -4.21
CA GLY A 19 -24.12 2.88 -4.79
C GLY A 19 -23.05 1.80 -4.98
N ILE A 20 -21.83 2.28 -5.19
CA ILE A 20 -20.63 1.47 -5.39
C ILE A 20 -19.77 1.59 -4.13
N PHE A 21 -19.43 0.46 -3.55
CA PHE A 21 -18.55 0.35 -2.39
C PHE A 21 -17.22 -0.24 -2.84
N ILE A 22 -16.13 0.39 -2.43
CA ILE A 22 -14.76 -0.03 -2.76
C ILE A 22 -14.07 -0.45 -1.46
N ASN A 23 -13.45 -1.63 -1.47
CA ASN A 23 -12.66 -2.14 -0.35
C ASN A 23 -11.23 -2.42 -0.83
N GLN A 24 -10.24 -1.86 -0.11
CA GLN A 24 -8.81 -2.05 -0.41
C GLN A 24 -8.09 -2.99 0.56
N SER A 25 -8.79 -3.60 1.53
CA SER A 25 -8.18 -4.36 2.61
C SER A 25 -7.31 -5.51 2.08
N LYS A 26 -7.76 -6.18 1.02
CA LYS A 26 -6.97 -7.22 0.36
C LYS A 26 -5.66 -6.67 -0.22
N TYR A 27 -5.72 -5.57 -0.96
CA TYR A 27 -4.56 -4.91 -1.55
C TYR A 27 -3.55 -4.46 -0.47
N ALA A 28 -4.04 -3.84 0.61
CA ALA A 28 -3.22 -3.40 1.72
C ALA A 28 -2.50 -4.58 2.39
N LEU A 29 -3.20 -5.68 2.68
CA LEU A 29 -2.62 -6.87 3.29
C LEU A 29 -1.59 -7.55 2.37
N GLU A 30 -1.88 -7.67 1.08
CA GLU A 30 -0.94 -8.22 0.10
C GLU A 30 0.32 -7.36 -0.03
N SER A 31 0.18 -6.03 0.05
CA SER A 31 1.30 -5.10 0.03
C SER A 31 2.18 -5.24 1.28
N LEU A 32 1.58 -5.31 2.48
CA LEU A 32 2.32 -5.54 3.73
C LEU A 32 3.09 -6.86 3.69
N LYS A 33 2.43 -7.93 3.25
CA LYS A 33 3.06 -9.26 3.12
C LYS A 33 4.22 -9.26 2.13
N LYS A 34 4.08 -8.59 0.98
CA LYS A 34 5.12 -8.53 -0.07
C LYS A 34 6.45 -7.96 0.45
N TYR A 35 6.39 -7.02 1.39
CA TYR A 35 7.55 -6.34 1.94
C TYR A 35 7.89 -6.76 3.38
N GLY A 36 7.19 -7.77 3.93
CA GLY A 36 7.48 -8.33 5.26
C GLY A 36 6.96 -7.51 6.45
N PHE A 37 5.93 -6.68 6.26
CA PHE A 37 5.34 -5.82 7.30
C PHE A 37 4.06 -6.41 7.94
N GLU A 38 3.75 -7.68 7.68
CA GLU A 38 2.52 -8.34 8.17
C GLU A 38 2.44 -8.47 9.70
N SER A 39 3.58 -8.44 10.39
CA SER A 39 3.70 -8.50 11.84
C SER A 39 4.05 -7.16 12.49
N CYS A 40 4.09 -6.08 11.72
CA CYS A 40 4.39 -4.75 12.26
C CYS A 40 3.20 -4.18 13.03
N ASP A 41 3.50 -3.49 14.12
CA ASP A 41 2.50 -2.78 14.89
C ASP A 41 1.90 -1.63 14.07
N PRO A 42 0.57 -1.42 14.13
CA PRO A 42 -0.06 -0.30 13.47
C PRO A 42 0.37 1.01 14.11
N VAL A 43 0.56 2.04 13.29
CA VAL A 43 0.90 3.40 13.74
C VAL A 43 -0.13 4.36 13.15
N ASP A 44 -0.70 5.22 13.99
CA ASP A 44 -1.74 6.18 13.57
C ASP A 44 -1.19 7.27 12.63
N THR A 45 0.12 7.53 12.70
CA THR A 45 0.78 8.55 11.89
C THR A 45 1.77 7.89 10.92
N PRO A 46 1.55 7.98 9.59
CA PRO A 46 2.33 7.22 8.60
C PRO A 46 3.80 7.65 8.52
N MET A 47 4.12 8.93 8.73
CA MET A 47 5.48 9.47 8.88
C MET A 47 5.37 10.96 9.25
N VAL A 48 6.34 11.52 9.99
CA VAL A 48 6.42 12.97 10.22
C VAL A 48 6.88 13.66 8.93
N GLU A 49 6.10 14.62 8.44
CA GLU A 49 6.30 15.30 7.13
C GLU A 49 7.68 15.99 6.98
N LYS A 50 8.29 16.42 8.09
CA LYS A 50 9.50 17.27 8.09
C LYS A 50 10.64 16.69 8.93
N SER A 51 10.83 15.39 8.85
CA SER A 51 12.04 14.76 9.41
C SER A 51 13.26 15.27 8.62
N LYS A 52 14.26 15.85 9.29
CA LYS A 52 15.56 16.06 8.65
C LYS A 52 16.18 14.67 8.44
N LEU A 53 16.47 14.34 7.19
CA LEU A 53 17.17 13.11 6.83
C LEU A 53 18.63 13.47 6.58
N ASP A 54 19.52 12.72 7.22
CA ASP A 54 20.97 12.85 7.05
C ASP A 54 21.52 11.54 6.46
N GLU A 55 22.69 11.59 5.85
CA GLU A 55 23.35 10.41 5.29
C GLU A 55 23.81 9.47 6.41
N ASP A 56 23.38 8.21 6.36
CA ASP A 56 23.90 7.15 7.24
C ASP A 56 25.15 6.52 6.62
N ARG A 57 26.33 7.03 7.02
CA ARG A 57 27.63 6.56 6.50
C ARG A 57 28.00 5.14 6.94
N GLU A 58 27.42 4.66 8.03
CA GLU A 58 27.61 3.29 8.55
C GLU A 58 26.45 2.36 8.14
N GLY A 59 25.45 2.91 7.45
CA GLY A 59 24.25 2.24 7.03
C GLY A 59 24.52 1.11 6.05
N LYS A 60 23.66 0.09 6.12
CA LYS A 60 23.69 -0.99 5.13
C LYS A 60 23.13 -0.46 3.81
N ALA A 61 23.82 -0.77 2.72
CA ALA A 61 23.31 -0.53 1.38
C ALA A 61 21.95 -1.22 1.20
N VAL A 62 20.95 -0.46 0.76
CA VAL A 62 19.61 -0.94 0.45
C VAL A 62 19.44 -1.06 -1.07
N ASP A 63 18.67 -2.05 -1.52
CA ASP A 63 18.29 -2.16 -2.94
C ASP A 63 17.31 -1.03 -3.30
N PRO A 64 17.68 -0.10 -4.19
CA PRO A 64 16.80 0.99 -4.59
C PRO A 64 15.50 0.50 -5.26
N SER A 65 15.56 -0.63 -5.96
CA SER A 65 14.41 -1.22 -6.65
C SER A 65 13.35 -1.68 -5.65
N HIS A 66 13.79 -2.26 -4.55
CA HIS A 66 12.93 -2.69 -3.46
C HIS A 66 12.17 -1.50 -2.83
N TYR A 67 12.89 -0.42 -2.54
CA TYR A 67 12.31 0.78 -1.93
C TYR A 67 11.37 1.54 -2.88
N HIS A 68 11.77 1.74 -4.14
CA HIS A 68 10.92 2.35 -5.16
C HIS A 68 9.66 1.52 -5.43
N GLY A 69 9.78 0.18 -5.40
CA GLY A 69 8.63 -0.71 -5.51
C GLY A 69 7.62 -0.49 -4.39
N MET A 70 8.11 -0.34 -3.14
CA MET A 70 7.26 -0.09 -1.97
C MET A 70 6.52 1.24 -2.07
N ILE A 71 7.23 2.31 -2.45
CA ILE A 71 6.58 3.61 -2.71
C ILE A 71 5.55 3.48 -3.84
N GLY A 72 5.87 2.75 -4.91
CA GLY A 72 4.94 2.49 -6.02
C GLY A 72 3.65 1.80 -5.59
N THR A 73 3.70 0.87 -4.63
CA THR A 73 2.49 0.24 -4.07
C THR A 73 1.62 1.19 -3.24
N LEU A 74 2.19 2.25 -2.67
CA LEU A 74 1.43 3.24 -1.90
C LEU A 74 0.75 4.31 -2.78
N LEU A 75 1.18 4.46 -4.03
CA LEU A 75 0.74 5.52 -4.94
C LEU A 75 -0.55 5.19 -5.72
N TYR A 76 -1.23 4.08 -5.42
CA TYR A 76 -2.57 3.83 -5.94
C TYR A 76 -3.58 4.81 -5.30
N ARG A 77 -3.70 6.00 -5.89
CA ARG A 77 -4.79 6.97 -5.66
C ARG A 77 -5.92 6.79 -6.65
#